data_AF-A0A2P2IGZ0-F1
#
_entry.id   AF-A0A2P2IGZ0-F1
#
_cell.length_a   1.000
_cell.length_b   1.000
_cell.length_c   1.000
_cell.angle_alpha   90.00
_cell.angle_beta   90.00
_cell.angle_gamma   90.00
#
_symmetry.space_group_name_H-M   'P 1'
#
loop_
_entity.id
_entity.type
_entity.pdbx_description
1 polymer ?
#
loop_
_entity_poly.entity_id
_entity_poly.type
_entity_poly.pdbx_seq_one_letter_code
_entity_poly.pdbx_strand_id
1 'polypeptide(L)'
;NMTRERFISVNPSESGRSCPSTLQQQRPCPAVPCYTWERGPWGHCKLDGGDCGHGMVERTVLCVGAAGERVPPALCLQLFHVGGHTWPFLAHALDLNTKDRCYVSCEGGCELTEWAAWSHC
;
A
#
# COMPACT_ATOMS: atom_id res chain seq x y z
N ASN A 1 2.72 27.19 3.00
CA ASN A 1 1.71 27.99 2.26
C ASN A 1 2.25 28.33 0.88
N MET A 2 1.43 28.24 -0.16
CA MET A 2 1.72 28.82 -1.46
C MET A 2 1.47 30.32 -1.39
N THR A 3 2.42 31.10 -1.92
CA THR A 3 2.36 32.57 -1.91
C THR A 3 2.30 33.07 -3.35
N ARG A 4 1.46 34.08 -3.61
CA ARG A 4 1.50 34.85 -4.85
C ARG A 4 1.61 36.34 -4.55
N GLU A 5 2.40 37.03 -5.36
CA GLU A 5 2.70 38.45 -5.21
C GLU A 5 2.33 39.18 -6.50
N ARG A 6 1.86 40.42 -6.35
CA ARG A 6 1.68 41.37 -7.45
C ARG A 6 2.35 42.68 -7.08
N PHE A 7 2.82 43.41 -8.07
CA PHE A 7 3.42 44.73 -7.88
C PHE A 7 2.58 45.80 -8.58
N ILE A 8 2.67 47.02 -8.07
CA ILE A 8 2.06 48.19 -8.71
C ILE A 8 2.96 48.55 -9.90
N SER A 9 2.49 48.30 -11.12
CA SER A 9 3.24 48.67 -12.33
C SER A 9 3.15 50.16 -12.64
N VAL A 10 2.07 50.81 -12.23
CA VAL A 10 1.81 52.24 -12.44
C VAL A 10 1.12 52.82 -11.19
N ASN A 11 1.65 53.93 -10.69
CA ASN A 11 1.08 54.63 -9.55
C ASN A 11 -0.26 55.33 -9.90
N PRO A 12 -1.15 55.53 -8.91
CA PRO A 12 -2.37 56.31 -9.13
C PRO A 12 -2.03 57.76 -9.52
N SER A 13 -2.86 58.35 -10.38
CA SER A 13 -2.82 59.79 -10.70
C SER A 13 -3.32 60.63 -9.53
N GLU A 14 -3.13 61.96 -9.55
CA GLU A 14 -3.54 62.86 -8.45
C GLU A 14 -5.03 62.74 -8.07
N SER A 15 -5.90 62.40 -9.01
CA SER A 15 -7.34 62.17 -8.79
C SER A 15 -7.74 60.69 -8.85
N GLY A 16 -6.78 59.78 -9.00
CA GLY A 16 -6.99 58.35 -9.15
C GLY A 16 -7.24 57.64 -7.82
N ARG A 17 -7.91 56.48 -7.87
CA ARG A 17 -8.07 55.62 -6.68
C ARG A 17 -6.74 54.97 -6.31
N SER A 18 -6.40 54.99 -5.03
CA SER A 18 -5.22 54.32 -4.49
C SER A 18 -5.24 52.81 -4.77
N CYS A 19 -4.07 52.25 -5.07
CA CYS A 19 -3.92 50.81 -5.24
C CYS A 19 -4.20 50.07 -3.92
N PRO A 20 -4.70 48.83 -3.96
CA PRO A 20 -4.86 48.02 -2.75
C PRO A 20 -3.51 47.78 -2.07
N SER A 21 -3.46 47.93 -0.74
CA SER A 21 -2.25 47.67 0.06
C SER A 21 -1.88 46.19 0.12
N THR A 22 -2.85 45.30 -0.02
CA THR A 22 -2.62 43.85 -0.08
C THR A 22 -2.08 43.44 -1.45
N LEU A 23 -0.76 43.36 -1.52
CA LEU A 23 0.01 42.93 -2.70
C LEU A 23 0.46 41.46 -2.63
N GLN A 24 0.36 40.84 -1.46
CA GLN A 24 0.68 39.44 -1.23
C GLN A 24 -0.56 38.68 -0.78
N GLN A 25 -0.74 37.47 -1.31
CA GLN A 25 -1.75 36.53 -0.86
C GLN A 25 -1.12 35.17 -0.60
N GLN A 26 -1.59 34.51 0.45
CA GLN A 26 -1.16 33.16 0.82
C GLN A 26 -2.34 32.21 0.84
N ARG A 27 -2.07 30.95 0.48
CA ARG A 27 -3.00 29.83 0.64
C ARG A 27 -2.25 28.63 1.23
N PRO A 28 -2.87 27.82 2.10
CA PRO A 28 -2.30 26.54 2.49
C PRO A 28 -1.95 25.69 1.26
N CYS A 29 -0.85 24.95 1.35
CA CYS A 29 -0.58 23.90 0.35
C CYS A 29 -1.67 22.83 0.50
N PRO A 30 -2.15 22.23 -0.60
CA PRO A 30 -3.00 21.03 -0.49
C PRO A 30 -2.26 19.98 0.34
N ALA A 31 -2.88 19.48 1.41
CA ALA A 31 -2.31 18.37 2.17
C ALA A 31 -2.33 17.12 1.27
N VAL A 32 -1.16 16.53 1.03
CA VAL A 32 -1.10 15.21 0.40
C VAL A 32 -1.38 14.19 1.51
N PRO A 33 -2.44 13.38 1.39
CA PRO A 33 -2.69 12.33 2.37
C PRO A 33 -1.53 11.32 2.34
N CYS A 34 -0.87 11.14 3.48
CA CYS A 34 0.22 10.19 3.65
C CYS A 34 -0.33 8.92 4.32
N TYR A 35 -0.95 8.05 3.52
CA TYR A 35 -1.45 6.75 3.98
C TYR A 35 -0.71 5.62 3.26
N THR A 36 -0.34 4.57 3.97
CA THR A 36 0.38 3.42 3.39
C THR A 36 -0.16 2.11 3.91
N TRP A 37 0.02 1.05 3.11
CA TRP A 37 -0.29 -0.30 3.56
C TRP A 37 0.85 -0.86 4.38
N GLU A 38 0.55 -1.28 5.60
CA GLU A 38 1.45 -2.00 6.49
C GLU A 38 1.05 -3.49 6.53
N ARG A 39 2.03 -4.35 6.30
CA ARG A 39 1.87 -5.82 6.33
C ARG A 39 2.44 -6.34 7.64
N GLY A 40 1.58 -6.99 8.42
CA GLY A 40 2.03 -7.82 9.53
C GLY A 40 2.74 -9.08 9.04
N PRO A 41 3.46 -9.78 9.92
CA PRO A 41 4.06 -11.06 9.60
C PRO A 41 2.97 -12.10 9.29
N TRP A 42 3.32 -13.08 8.46
CA TRP A 42 2.52 -14.29 8.32
C TRP A 42 2.48 -15.06 9.64
N GLY A 43 1.29 -15.54 10.00
CA GLY A 43 1.13 -16.48 11.11
C GLY A 43 1.64 -17.87 10.75
N HIS A 44 1.45 -18.81 11.68
CA HIS A 44 1.76 -20.22 11.44
C HIS A 44 0.83 -20.84 10.38
N CYS A 45 1.36 -21.82 9.66
CA CYS A 45 0.61 -22.58 8.66
C CYS A 45 -0.48 -23.40 9.36
N LYS A 46 -1.75 -23.08 9.11
CA LYS A 46 -2.90 -23.86 9.57
C LYS A 46 -3.18 -24.93 8.52
N LEU A 47 -2.85 -26.18 8.85
CA LEU A 47 -2.98 -27.32 7.94
C LEU A 47 -4.47 -27.68 7.73
N ASP A 48 -4.79 -28.16 6.53
CA ASP A 48 -6.14 -28.63 6.18
C ASP A 48 -6.49 -29.99 6.85
N GLY A 49 -5.51 -30.61 7.51
CA GLY A 49 -5.61 -31.84 8.29
C GLY A 49 -4.24 -32.48 8.49
N GLY A 50 -4.09 -33.30 9.54
CA GLY A 50 -2.82 -33.94 9.89
C GLY A 50 -1.77 -32.99 10.49
N ASP A 51 -0.58 -33.52 10.79
CA ASP A 51 0.53 -32.77 11.42
C ASP A 51 1.49 -32.14 10.40
N CYS A 52 1.33 -32.45 9.11
CA CYS A 52 2.12 -31.93 7.99
C CYS A 52 1.30 -31.93 6.69
N GLY A 53 1.75 -31.20 5.68
CA GLY A 53 1.07 -31.10 4.38
C GLY A 53 0.69 -29.66 4.01
N HIS A 54 -0.37 -29.52 3.20
CA HIS A 54 -0.86 -28.23 2.74
C HIS A 54 -1.75 -27.54 3.78
N GLY A 55 -1.72 -26.21 3.76
CA GLY A 55 -2.58 -25.40 4.60
C GLY A 55 -2.65 -23.96 4.14
N MET A 56 -3.14 -23.11 5.04
CA MET A 56 -3.26 -21.67 4.85
C MET A 56 -2.53 -20.89 5.95
N VAL A 57 -1.83 -19.83 5.56
CA VAL A 57 -1.33 -18.80 6.47
C VAL A 57 -2.22 -17.57 6.40
N GLU A 58 -2.31 -16.85 7.52
CA GLU A 58 -3.04 -15.59 7.61
C GLU A 58 -2.10 -14.50 8.13
N ARG A 59 -2.22 -13.29 7.60
CA ARG A 59 -1.55 -12.09 8.12
C ARG A 59 -2.52 -10.93 8.21
N THR A 60 -2.13 -9.93 8.99
CA THR A 60 -2.86 -8.66 9.04
C THR A 60 -2.29 -7.70 8.00
N VAL A 61 -3.18 -6.99 7.29
CA VAL A 61 -2.81 -5.89 6.39
C VAL A 61 -3.62 -4.67 6.82
N LEU A 62 -2.93 -3.59 7.20
CA LEU A 62 -3.54 -2.39 7.76
C LEU A 62 -3.21 -1.18 6.89
N CYS A 63 -4.15 -0.24 6.81
CA CYS A 63 -3.85 1.10 6.30
C CYS A 63 -3.42 1.95 7.48
N VAL A 64 -2.24 2.57 7.39
CA VAL A 64 -1.68 3.43 8.43
C VAL A 64 -1.43 4.83 7.89
N GLY A 65 -1.58 5.82 8.77
CA GLY A 65 -1.22 7.21 8.47
C GLY A 65 0.25 7.50 8.72
N ALA A 66 0.63 8.77 8.53
CA ALA A 66 2.01 9.21 8.64
C ALA A 66 2.62 9.02 10.04
N ALA A 67 1.79 8.97 11.09
CA ALA A 67 2.22 8.72 12.46
C ALA A 67 2.11 7.22 12.85
N GLY A 68 1.84 6.33 11.90
CA GLY A 68 1.70 4.88 12.13
C GLY A 68 0.35 4.50 12.76
N GLU A 69 -0.57 5.44 12.89
CA GLU A 69 -1.91 5.19 13.41
C GLU A 69 -2.74 4.41 12.40
N ARG A 70 -3.52 3.43 12.89
CA ARG A 70 -4.43 2.68 12.03
C ARG A 70 -5.57 3.59 11.57
N VAL A 71 -5.77 3.66 10.26
CA VAL A 71 -6.83 4.43 9.62
C VAL A 71 -7.73 3.52 8.77
N PRO A 72 -8.91 4.00 8.33
CA PRO A 72 -9.79 3.22 7.46
C PRO A 72 -9.09 2.79 6.15
N PRO A 73 -9.22 1.53 5.71
CA PRO A 73 -8.63 1.00 4.47
C PRO A 73 -8.91 1.83 3.21
N ALA A 74 -10.09 2.48 3.15
CA ALA A 74 -10.49 3.34 2.05
C ALA A 74 -9.50 4.46 1.74
N LEU A 75 -8.77 4.96 2.75
CA LEU A 75 -7.81 6.05 2.59
C LEU A 75 -6.55 5.62 1.84
N CYS A 76 -6.09 4.38 2.04
CA CYS A 76 -5.00 3.80 1.24
C CYS A 76 -5.48 3.42 -0.17
N LEU A 77 -6.76 3.08 -0.33
CA LEU A 77 -7.36 2.82 -1.65
C LEU A 77 -7.54 4.10 -2.48
N GLN A 78 -7.76 5.24 -1.82
CA GLN A 78 -7.89 6.55 -2.49
C GLN A 78 -6.60 7.01 -3.18
N LEU A 79 -5.42 6.59 -2.71
CA LEU A 79 -4.15 6.88 -3.40
C LEU A 79 -4.06 6.23 -4.78
N PHE A 80 -4.89 5.22 -5.08
CA PHE A 80 -4.97 4.58 -6.38
C PHE A 80 -5.95 5.27 -7.34
N HIS A 81 -6.61 6.37 -6.93
CA HIS A 81 -7.46 7.18 -7.82
C HIS A 81 -6.67 8.17 -8.71
N VAL A 82 -5.45 7.84 -9.12
CA VAL A 82 -4.88 8.46 -10.33
C VAL A 82 -5.48 7.70 -11.53
N GLY A 83 -6.66 8.15 -11.99
CA GLY A 83 -7.35 7.56 -13.16
C GLY A 83 -8.57 6.69 -12.88
N GLY A 84 -9.04 6.60 -11.62
CA GLY A 84 -10.40 6.10 -11.34
C GLY A 84 -10.65 4.59 -11.49
N HIS A 85 -9.60 3.76 -11.57
CA HIS A 85 -9.75 2.31 -11.66
C HIS A 85 -9.07 1.58 -10.50
N THR A 86 -9.86 0.98 -9.61
CA THR A 86 -9.40 0.04 -8.58
C THR A 86 -9.38 -1.37 -9.16
N TRP A 87 -8.25 -1.80 -9.73
CA TRP A 87 -8.15 -3.14 -10.31
C TRP A 87 -7.80 -4.19 -9.25
N PRO A 88 -8.51 -5.34 -9.17
CA PRO A 88 -8.16 -6.46 -8.27
C PRO A 88 -6.72 -6.98 -8.44
N PHE A 89 -6.11 -6.79 -9.62
CA PHE A 89 -4.71 -7.15 -9.87
C PHE A 89 -3.71 -6.31 -9.05
N LEU A 90 -4.06 -5.08 -8.66
CA LEU A 90 -3.17 -4.23 -7.86
C LEU A 90 -3.01 -4.78 -6.44
N ALA A 91 -4.03 -5.43 -5.87
CA ALA A 91 -3.91 -6.06 -4.56
C ALA A 91 -2.86 -7.19 -4.56
N HIS A 92 -2.77 -7.96 -5.64
CA HIS A 92 -1.69 -8.94 -5.83
C HIS A 92 -0.34 -8.26 -6.08
N ALA A 93 -0.29 -7.24 -6.95
CA ALA A 93 0.96 -6.53 -7.25
C ALA A 93 1.55 -5.82 -6.01
N LEU A 94 0.71 -5.41 -5.06
CA LEU A 94 1.09 -4.76 -3.81
C LEU A 94 1.25 -5.75 -2.64
N ASP A 95 1.00 -7.04 -2.89
CA ASP A 95 1.00 -8.09 -1.89
C ASP A 95 0.13 -7.75 -0.67
N LEU A 96 -1.15 -7.43 -0.92
CA LEU A 96 -2.14 -7.12 0.13
C LEU A 96 -2.98 -8.34 0.53
N ASN A 97 -2.58 -9.53 0.12
CA ASN A 97 -3.26 -10.76 0.47
C ASN A 97 -3.21 -10.98 1.98
N THR A 98 -4.37 -11.20 2.60
CA THR A 98 -4.47 -11.53 4.03
C THR A 98 -4.36 -13.04 4.27
N LYS A 99 -4.47 -13.84 3.21
CA LYS A 99 -4.36 -15.30 3.24
C LYS A 99 -3.48 -15.78 2.08
N ASP A 100 -2.70 -16.81 2.32
CA ASP A 100 -1.93 -17.49 1.28
C ASP A 100 -1.74 -18.98 1.61
N ARG A 101 -1.34 -19.76 0.60
CA ARG A 101 -1.06 -21.18 0.74
C ARG A 101 0.30 -21.40 1.40
N CYS A 102 0.38 -22.42 2.24
CA CYS A 102 1.62 -22.88 2.85
C CYS A 102 1.73 -24.41 2.77
N TYR A 103 2.95 -24.90 3.00
CA TYR A 103 3.25 -26.32 3.03
C TYR A 103 4.25 -26.60 4.15
N VAL A 104 3.96 -27.63 4.95
CA VAL A 104 4.86 -28.16 5.98
C VAL A 104 5.28 -29.56 5.55
N SER A 105 6.58 -29.79 5.39
CA SER A 105 7.11 -31.09 5.02
C SER A 105 6.81 -32.13 6.11
N CYS A 106 6.35 -33.30 5.70
CA CYS A 106 6.18 -34.45 6.60
C CYS A 106 7.54 -35.09 6.89
N GLU A 107 7.79 -35.43 8.16
CA GLU A 107 8.90 -36.33 8.49
C GLU A 107 8.63 -37.71 7.88
N GLY A 108 9.63 -38.31 7.24
CA GLY A 108 9.48 -39.58 6.51
C GLY A 108 8.94 -39.44 5.08
N GLY A 109 9.20 -38.30 4.42
CA GLY A 109 8.99 -38.16 2.98
C GLY A 109 9.56 -39.37 2.23
N CYS A 110 8.76 -39.96 1.34
CA CYS A 110 9.18 -41.10 0.54
C CYS A 110 10.28 -40.65 -0.42
N GLU A 111 11.52 -41.00 -0.12
CA GLU A 111 12.64 -40.86 -1.04
C GLU A 111 12.78 -42.17 -1.83
N LEU A 112 12.75 -42.07 -3.15
CA LEU A 112 13.01 -43.23 -4.00
C LEU A 112 14.49 -43.58 -3.90
N THR A 113 14.79 -44.87 -3.70
CA THR A 113 16.14 -45.36 -3.90
C THR A 113 16.51 -45.30 -5.37
N GLU A 114 17.80 -45.39 -5.67
CA GLU A 114 18.23 -45.74 -7.03
C GLU A 114 17.57 -47.04 -7.50
N TRP A 115 17.43 -47.17 -8.81
CA TRP A 115 16.85 -48.36 -9.42
C TRP A 115 17.63 -49.62 -9.00
N ALA A 116 16.90 -50.68 -8.66
CA ALA A 116 17.50 -51.99 -8.48
C ALA A 116 18.14 -52.48 -9.79
N ALA A 117 19.07 -53.43 -9.69
CA ALA A 117 19.58 -54.12 -10.86
C ALA A 117 18.45 -54.90 -11.56
N TRP A 118 18.56 -55.05 -12.88
CA TRP A 118 17.66 -55.89 -13.67
C TRP A 118 17.63 -57.32 -13.12
N SER A 119 16.45 -57.95 -13.15
CA SER A 119 16.31 -59.36 -12.78
C SER A 119 17.02 -60.28 -13.77
N HIS A 120 17.32 -61.51 -13.34
CA HIS A 120 17.75 -62.56 -14.26
C HIS A 120 16.65 -62.84 -15.31
N CYS A 121 17.09 -63.21 -16.51
CA CYS A 121 16.22 -63.64 -17.61
C CYS A 121 15.54 -64.98 -17.29
#